data_AF-A0A508AWK0-F1
#
_entry.id   AF-A0A508AWK0-F1
#
_cell.length_a   1.000
_cell.length_b   1.000
_cell.length_c   1.000
_cell.angle_alpha   90.00
_cell.angle_beta   90.00
_cell.angle_gamma   90.00
#
_symmetry.space_group_name_H-M   'P 1'
#
loop_
_entity.id
_entity.type
_entity.pdbx_description
1 polymer ?
#
loop_
_entity_poly.entity_id
_entity_poly.type
_entity_poly.pdbx_seq_one_letter_code
_entity_poly.pdbx_strand_id
1 'polypeptide(L)'
;PYPSPVADPVQMTLVDRDNGDWLPTHPHRGEQWVAGQPGHRYAVRLTNTSDRRVLVVLSVDGVNAVSGETADPSQAGYVLQPWQSTEIGGWRKSLGEVAQFVFTDPRNSYASRTGRPRNVGVIGIAVFEEAWYPRPHPHAPGIAKSEASRADAPAADMAEAESSGYASRAQRQQLGTGHGQREWSPASRTHFVRASRHPSQVSEIRYDTRAQLVARGIIPRWRHHRDDIAAPRAFPGGFVADPPR
;
A
#
# COMPACT_ATOMS: atom_id res chain seq x y z
N PRO A 1 -30.75 2.15 -13.17
CA PRO A 1 -29.36 1.63 -13.23
C PRO A 1 -28.57 2.02 -11.97
N TYR A 2 -28.33 1.06 -11.07
CA TYR A 2 -27.38 1.27 -9.99
C TYR A 2 -25.99 1.41 -10.62
N PRO A 3 -25.19 2.44 -10.29
CA PRO A 3 -23.81 2.48 -10.74
C PRO A 3 -23.12 1.23 -10.21
N SER A 4 -22.49 0.46 -11.11
CA SER A 4 -21.56 -0.59 -10.71
C SER A 4 -20.55 0.02 -9.73
N PRO A 5 -20.17 -0.67 -8.64
CA PRO A 5 -19.11 -0.19 -7.78
C PRO A 5 -17.89 0.06 -8.65
N VAL A 6 -17.43 1.32 -8.70
CA VAL A 6 -16.20 1.67 -9.40
C VAL A 6 -15.10 0.85 -8.75
N ALA A 7 -14.44 0.01 -9.52
CA ALA A 7 -13.32 -0.77 -9.01
C ALA A 7 -12.26 0.18 -8.45
N ASP A 8 -11.70 -0.18 -7.30
CA ASP A 8 -10.62 0.57 -6.66
C ASP A 8 -9.50 0.86 -7.68
N PRO A 9 -9.10 2.14 -7.88
CA PRO A 9 -8.13 2.54 -8.91
C PRO A 9 -6.70 2.06 -8.62
N VAL A 10 -6.40 1.69 -7.38
CA VAL A 10 -5.10 1.12 -7.00
C VAL A 10 -5.28 -0.14 -6.19
N GLN A 11 -4.65 -1.22 -6.66
CA GLN A 11 -4.50 -2.45 -5.91
C GLN A 11 -3.23 -2.36 -5.05
N MET A 12 -3.38 -2.60 -3.74
CA MET A 12 -2.28 -2.68 -2.77
C MET A 12 -2.05 -4.12 -2.35
N THR A 13 -0.79 -4.54 -2.36
CA THR A 13 -0.35 -5.89 -1.99
C THR A 13 1.02 -5.82 -1.32
N LEU A 14 1.40 -6.87 -0.58
CA LEU A 14 2.71 -6.96 0.04
C LEU A 14 3.53 -8.09 -0.56
N VAL A 15 4.82 -7.86 -0.72
CA VAL A 15 5.81 -8.82 -1.21
C VAL A 15 6.86 -9.01 -0.13
N ASP A 16 7.14 -10.25 0.26
CA ASP A 16 8.29 -10.59 1.10
C ASP A 16 9.55 -10.51 0.24
N ARG A 17 10.50 -9.67 0.67
CA ARG A 17 11.70 -9.35 -0.11
C ARG A 17 12.86 -10.31 0.16
N ASP A 18 12.71 -11.21 1.13
CA ASP A 18 13.71 -12.23 1.43
C ASP A 18 13.50 -13.50 0.60
N ASN A 19 12.26 -13.83 0.22
CA ASN A 19 11.93 -14.95 -0.67
C ASN A 19 11.33 -14.54 -2.03
N GLY A 20 10.86 -13.29 -2.18
CA GLY A 20 10.23 -12.78 -3.41
C GLY A 20 8.74 -13.14 -3.55
N ASP A 21 8.16 -13.80 -2.56
CA ASP A 21 6.77 -14.26 -2.60
C ASP A 21 5.79 -13.16 -2.21
N TRP A 22 4.60 -13.26 -2.77
CA TRP A 22 3.48 -12.44 -2.34
C TRP A 22 3.02 -12.88 -0.96
N LEU A 23 2.83 -11.93 -0.05
CA LEU A 23 2.27 -12.22 1.26
C LEU A 23 0.74 -12.42 1.13
N PRO A 24 0.20 -13.60 1.47
CA PRO A 24 -1.22 -13.88 1.34
C PRO A 24 -2.07 -12.91 2.17
N THR A 25 -3.11 -12.38 1.55
CA THR A 25 -4.08 -11.51 2.23
C THR A 25 -5.27 -12.32 2.70
N HIS A 26 -5.64 -12.14 3.95
CA HIS A 26 -6.71 -12.85 4.65
C HIS A 26 -7.84 -11.87 5.01
N PRO A 27 -9.01 -11.95 4.35
CA PRO A 27 -10.15 -11.14 4.73
C PRO A 27 -10.73 -11.62 6.07
N HIS A 28 -10.99 -10.71 7.00
CA HIS A 28 -11.63 -11.01 8.27
C HIS A 28 -12.44 -9.80 8.75
N ARG A 29 -13.76 -9.98 8.92
CA ARG A 29 -14.68 -8.93 9.42
C ARG A 29 -14.61 -7.60 8.67
N GLY A 30 -14.48 -7.66 7.35
CA GLY A 30 -14.38 -6.46 6.50
C GLY A 30 -12.98 -5.83 6.44
N GLU A 31 -12.00 -6.42 7.13
CA GLU A 31 -10.61 -5.98 7.13
C GLU A 31 -9.73 -6.95 6.33
N GLN A 32 -8.61 -6.46 5.81
CA GLN A 32 -7.60 -7.28 5.16
C GLN A 32 -6.41 -7.48 6.10
N TRP A 33 -5.96 -8.73 6.27
CA TRP A 33 -4.88 -9.08 7.16
C TRP A 33 -3.75 -9.82 6.44
N VAL A 34 -2.50 -9.48 6.73
CA VAL A 34 -1.31 -10.14 6.21
C VAL A 34 -0.44 -10.67 7.35
N ALA A 35 0.07 -11.89 7.20
CA ALA A 35 1.05 -12.45 8.12
C ALA A 35 2.46 -11.94 7.77
N GLY A 36 3.09 -11.22 8.69
CA GLY A 36 4.50 -10.84 8.60
C GLY A 36 5.40 -11.75 9.44
N GLN A 37 6.66 -11.89 9.02
CA GLN A 37 7.69 -12.61 9.80
C GLN A 37 8.68 -11.59 10.40
N PRO A 38 8.85 -11.54 11.73
CA PRO A 38 9.82 -10.65 12.35
C PRO A 38 11.22 -10.82 11.75
N GLY A 39 11.88 -9.71 11.43
CA GLY A 39 13.18 -9.65 10.79
C GLY A 39 13.13 -9.66 9.26
N HIS A 40 12.02 -10.08 8.64
CA HIS A 40 11.91 -10.11 7.18
C HIS A 40 11.70 -8.71 6.62
N ARG A 41 12.35 -8.48 5.48
CA ARG A 41 12.11 -7.29 4.65
C ARG A 41 10.84 -7.49 3.82
N TYR A 42 10.11 -6.41 3.58
CA TYR A 42 8.96 -6.44 2.67
C TYR A 42 8.88 -5.19 1.81
N ALA A 43 8.12 -5.27 0.74
CA ALA A 43 7.76 -4.13 -0.10
C ALA A 43 6.24 -4.03 -0.23
N VAL A 44 5.75 -2.80 -0.35
CA VAL A 44 4.36 -2.52 -0.71
C VAL A 44 4.30 -2.38 -2.22
N ARG A 45 3.64 -3.34 -2.88
CA ARG A 45 3.41 -3.30 -4.31
C ARG A 45 2.08 -2.60 -4.60
N LEU A 46 2.17 -1.52 -5.36
CA LEU A 46 1.06 -0.68 -5.78
C LEU A 46 0.87 -0.85 -7.29
N THR A 47 -0.34 -1.20 -7.69
CA THR A 47 -0.71 -1.36 -9.10
C THR A 47 -1.87 -0.42 -9.41
N ASN A 48 -1.65 0.55 -10.29
CA ASN A 48 -2.72 1.37 -10.85
C ASN A 48 -3.52 0.50 -11.83
N THR A 49 -4.83 0.39 -11.60
CA THR A 49 -5.79 -0.40 -12.40
C THR A 49 -6.69 0.50 -13.24
N SER A 50 -6.34 1.79 -13.38
CA SER A 50 -7.04 2.78 -14.17
C SER A 50 -6.22 3.26 -15.37
N ASP A 51 -6.91 3.91 -16.31
CA ASP A 51 -6.36 4.55 -17.50
C ASP A 51 -5.82 5.98 -17.23
N ARG A 52 -5.82 6.43 -15.97
CA ARG A 52 -5.38 7.78 -15.57
C ARG A 52 -4.18 7.72 -14.64
N ARG A 53 -3.46 8.85 -14.54
CA ARG A 53 -2.46 9.01 -13.48
C ARG A 53 -3.17 9.14 -12.13
N VAL A 54 -2.57 8.50 -11.13
CA VAL A 54 -3.07 8.56 -9.75
C VAL A 54 -1.93 8.95 -8.81
N LEU A 55 -2.25 9.77 -7.80
CA LEU A 55 -1.37 10.06 -6.68
C LEU A 55 -1.74 9.13 -5.54
N VAL A 56 -0.75 8.42 -5.01
CA VAL A 56 -0.90 7.48 -3.90
C VAL A 56 -0.09 7.97 -2.71
N VAL A 57 -0.78 8.39 -1.65
CA VAL A 57 -0.17 8.70 -0.36
C VAL A 57 -0.08 7.41 0.43
N LEU A 58 1.13 6.87 0.58
CA LEU A 58 1.40 5.62 1.29
C LEU A 58 1.76 5.89 2.75
N SER A 59 1.05 5.24 3.66
CA SER A 59 1.28 5.25 5.09
C SER A 59 1.65 3.85 5.59
N VAL A 60 2.68 3.76 6.43
CA VAL A 60 3.08 2.54 7.14
C VAL A 60 3.20 2.89 8.61
N ASP A 61 2.46 2.19 9.48
CA ASP A 61 2.39 2.45 10.92
C ASP A 61 2.01 3.91 11.27
N GLY A 62 1.21 4.56 10.41
CA GLY A 62 0.84 5.96 10.56
C GLY A 62 1.94 6.96 10.16
N VAL A 63 2.95 6.50 9.43
CA VAL A 63 4.07 7.32 8.93
C VAL A 63 4.05 7.35 7.40
N ASN A 64 4.13 8.55 6.84
CA ASN A 64 4.18 8.73 5.38
C ASN A 64 5.50 8.15 4.83
N ALA A 65 5.41 7.28 3.83
CA ALA A 65 6.58 6.61 3.25
C ALA A 65 7.53 7.56 2.49
N VAL A 66 7.04 8.73 2.05
CA VAL A 66 7.83 9.74 1.33
C VAL A 66 8.44 10.76 2.29
N SER A 67 7.66 11.36 3.19
CA SER A 67 8.17 12.41 4.09
C SER A 67 8.79 11.87 5.38
N GLY A 68 8.36 10.69 5.84
CA GLY A 68 8.73 10.16 7.16
C GLY A 68 7.99 10.82 8.33
N GLU A 69 7.05 11.72 8.07
CA GLU A 69 6.24 12.41 9.08
C GLU A 69 4.98 11.60 9.44
N THR A 70 4.16 12.10 10.38
CA THR A 70 2.80 11.57 10.57
C THR A 70 2.07 11.57 9.24
N ALA A 71 1.46 10.45 8.87
CA ALA A 71 0.72 10.35 7.63
C ALA A 71 -0.56 11.20 7.69
N ASP A 72 -0.70 12.07 6.70
CA ASP A 72 -1.92 12.80 6.40
C ASP A 72 -2.22 12.69 4.90
N PRO A 73 -3.47 12.43 4.47
CA PRO A 73 -3.81 12.30 3.06
C PRO A 73 -3.48 13.53 2.20
N SER A 74 -3.35 14.73 2.79
CA SER A 74 -2.97 15.96 2.09
C SER A 74 -1.49 16.04 1.70
N GLN A 75 -0.64 15.18 2.27
CA GLN A 75 0.81 15.18 2.03
C GLN A 75 1.21 14.65 0.65
N ALA A 76 2.51 14.77 0.34
CA ALA A 76 3.11 14.19 -0.85
C ALA A 76 2.99 12.65 -0.88
N GLY A 77 3.02 12.10 -2.09
CA GLY A 77 2.90 10.68 -2.37
C GLY A 77 3.56 10.29 -3.69
N TYR A 78 3.37 9.03 -4.09
CA TYR A 78 3.88 8.49 -5.34
C TYR A 78 2.88 8.71 -6.46
N VAL A 79 3.34 9.15 -7.63
CA VAL A 79 2.48 9.24 -8.81
C VAL A 79 2.70 8.01 -9.68
N LEU A 80 1.63 7.25 -9.92
CA LEU A 80 1.64 6.10 -10.79
C LEU A 80 1.03 6.50 -12.15
N GLN A 81 1.71 6.13 -13.23
CA GLN A 81 1.17 6.21 -14.59
C GLN A 81 -0.01 5.25 -14.76
N PRO A 82 -0.85 5.44 -15.79
CA PRO A 82 -1.88 4.47 -16.15
C PRO A 82 -1.30 3.05 -16.20
N TRP A 83 -1.97 2.11 -15.55
CA TRP A 83 -1.58 0.69 -15.54
C TRP A 83 -0.20 0.36 -14.92
N GLN A 84 0.47 1.34 -14.32
CA GLN A 84 1.80 1.16 -13.74
C GLN A 84 1.74 0.32 -12.46
N SER A 85 2.70 -0.59 -12.32
CA SER A 85 3.01 -1.25 -11.05
C SER A 85 4.35 -0.77 -10.51
N THR A 86 4.46 -0.62 -9.19
CA THR A 86 5.72 -0.26 -8.52
C THR A 86 5.80 -0.92 -7.14
N GLU A 87 7.02 -1.20 -6.68
CA GLU A 87 7.30 -1.72 -5.35
C GLU A 87 7.98 -0.64 -4.52
N ILE A 88 7.36 -0.28 -3.40
CA ILE A 88 7.92 0.63 -2.41
C ILE A 88 8.51 -0.21 -1.28
N GLY A 89 9.83 -0.37 -1.30
CA GLY A 89 10.55 -1.20 -0.34
C GLY A 89 10.96 -0.51 0.96
N GLY A 90 10.64 0.78 1.13
CA GLY A 90 11.15 1.52 2.29
C GLY A 90 10.71 2.97 2.40
N TRP A 91 11.06 3.60 3.53
CA TRP A 91 10.90 5.04 3.75
C TRP A 91 11.93 5.82 2.96
N ARG A 92 11.48 6.84 2.23
CA ARG A 92 12.35 7.66 1.40
C ARG A 92 13.38 8.41 2.22
N LYS A 93 14.64 8.31 1.80
CA LYS A 93 15.76 9.10 2.36
C LYS A 93 16.24 10.18 1.39
N SER A 94 16.13 9.90 0.09
CA SER A 94 16.42 10.84 -1.01
C SER A 94 15.64 10.42 -2.26
N LEU A 95 15.83 11.10 -3.39
CA LEU A 95 15.26 10.65 -4.67
C LEU A 95 15.90 9.34 -5.19
N GLY A 96 17.07 8.97 -4.69
CA GLY A 96 17.79 7.75 -5.08
C GLY A 96 17.74 6.63 -4.04
N GLU A 97 17.32 6.90 -2.81
CA GLU A 97 17.48 5.96 -1.70
C GLU A 97 16.24 5.85 -0.81
N VAL A 98 16.02 4.63 -0.30
CA VAL A 98 15.07 4.33 0.76
C VAL A 98 15.77 3.61 1.92
N ALA A 99 15.19 3.68 3.11
CA ALA A 99 15.52 2.78 4.22
C ALA A 99 14.48 1.65 4.21
N GLN A 100 14.93 0.40 4.14
CA GLN A 100 14.06 -0.77 3.95
C GLN A 100 12.97 -0.89 5.02
N PHE A 101 11.76 -1.29 4.62
CA PHE A 101 10.74 -1.76 5.54
C PHE A 101 11.11 -3.15 6.07
N VAL A 102 11.10 -3.31 7.39
CA VAL A 102 11.36 -4.59 8.06
C VAL A 102 10.28 -4.83 9.10
N PHE A 103 9.68 -6.01 9.13
CA PHE A 103 8.80 -6.40 10.22
C PHE A 103 9.59 -6.54 11.52
N THR A 104 9.18 -5.87 12.58
CA THR A 104 9.90 -5.85 13.86
C THR A 104 8.95 -5.86 15.05
N ASP A 105 9.47 -6.19 16.22
CA ASP A 105 8.70 -6.13 17.46
C ASP A 105 8.24 -4.67 17.72
N PRO A 106 6.98 -4.44 18.14
CA PRO A 106 6.44 -3.10 18.37
C PRO A 106 7.29 -2.29 19.33
N ARG A 107 7.94 -2.89 20.33
CA ARG A 107 8.81 -2.17 21.27
C ARG A 107 10.02 -1.53 20.57
N ASN A 108 10.41 -2.07 19.42
CA ASN A 108 11.50 -1.58 18.57
C ASN A 108 11.02 -0.88 17.29
N SER A 109 9.70 -0.79 17.04
CA SER A 109 9.10 -0.14 15.86
C SER A 109 9.36 1.38 15.83
N TYR A 110 9.43 1.93 14.62
CA TYR A 110 9.64 3.37 14.39
C TYR A 110 8.52 4.23 15.02
N ALA A 111 7.26 3.78 14.94
CA ALA A 111 6.12 4.49 15.52
C ALA A 111 6.14 4.53 17.05
N SER A 112 6.70 3.50 17.69
CA SER A 112 6.84 3.43 19.14
C SER A 112 7.93 4.36 19.67
N ARG A 113 9.02 4.53 18.93
CA ARG A 113 10.10 5.49 19.27
C ARG A 113 9.68 6.95 19.06
N THR A 114 8.62 7.19 18.30
CA THR A 114 8.06 8.52 18.01
C THR A 114 6.76 8.79 18.78
N GLY A 115 6.37 7.91 19.72
CA GLY A 115 5.25 8.14 20.65
C GLY A 115 3.85 7.85 20.09
N ARG A 116 3.72 6.97 19.08
CA ARG A 116 2.48 6.77 18.30
C ARG A 116 1.99 5.31 18.27
N PRO A 117 1.60 4.71 19.41
CA PRO A 117 1.31 3.29 19.51
C PRO A 117 -0.02 2.84 18.88
N ARG A 118 -0.88 3.76 18.41
CA ARG A 118 -2.26 3.44 17.99
C ARG A 118 -2.40 2.93 16.54
N ASN A 119 -1.38 3.15 15.71
CA ASN A 119 -1.42 2.81 14.27
C ASN A 119 -0.41 1.71 13.88
N VAL A 120 0.27 1.10 14.85
CA VAL A 120 1.24 0.02 14.61
C VAL A 120 0.51 -1.18 14.02
N GLY A 121 1.08 -1.77 12.97
CA GLY A 121 0.55 -2.94 12.28
C GLY A 121 -0.46 -2.62 11.18
N VAL A 122 -0.44 -1.39 10.63
CA VAL A 122 -1.33 -0.95 9.56
C VAL A 122 -0.55 -0.30 8.42
N ILE A 123 -0.85 -0.73 7.19
CA ILE A 123 -0.40 -0.09 5.95
C ILE A 123 -1.64 0.45 5.25
N GLY A 124 -1.63 1.74 4.91
CA GLY A 124 -2.76 2.40 4.28
C GLY A 124 -2.35 3.19 3.06
N ILE A 125 -3.26 3.30 2.09
CA ILE A 125 -3.14 4.22 0.97
C ILE A 125 -4.34 5.16 0.90
N ALA A 126 -4.06 6.42 0.55
CA ALA A 126 -5.07 7.37 0.10
C ALA A 126 -4.75 7.76 -1.36
N VAL A 127 -5.69 7.51 -2.26
CA VAL A 127 -5.52 7.69 -3.70
C VAL A 127 -6.30 8.90 -4.18
N PHE A 128 -5.68 9.69 -5.06
CA PHE A 128 -6.29 10.84 -5.70
C PHE A 128 -6.16 10.73 -7.21
N GLU A 129 -7.23 11.03 -7.93
CA GLU A 129 -7.20 11.20 -9.38
C GLU A 129 -6.59 12.55 -9.76
N GLU A 130 -5.98 12.62 -10.94
CA GLU A 130 -5.46 13.86 -11.49
C GLU A 130 -6.59 14.72 -12.06
N ALA A 131 -6.55 16.03 -11.79
CA ALA A 131 -7.46 16.99 -12.38
C ALA A 131 -7.25 17.03 -13.90
N TRP A 132 -8.28 16.67 -14.66
CA TRP A 132 -8.27 16.84 -16.10
C TRP A 132 -8.44 18.32 -16.45
N TYR A 133 -7.37 18.99 -16.84
CA TYR A 133 -7.51 20.23 -17.61
C TYR A 133 -7.73 19.83 -19.07
N PRO A 134 -8.88 20.15 -19.69
CA PRO A 134 -8.89 20.21 -21.14
C PRO A 134 -7.84 21.26 -21.50
N ARG A 135 -6.76 20.84 -22.17
CA ARG A 135 -5.87 21.83 -22.79
C ARG A 135 -6.77 22.70 -23.67
N PRO A 136 -6.78 24.03 -23.50
CA PRO A 136 -7.40 24.88 -24.50
C PRO A 136 -6.81 24.45 -25.83
N HIS A 137 -7.67 24.06 -26.77
CA HIS A 137 -7.22 23.86 -28.15
C HIS A 137 -6.52 25.18 -28.52
N PRO A 138 -5.28 25.16 -29.04
CA PRO A 138 -4.68 26.39 -29.51
C PRO A 138 -5.61 26.94 -30.59
N HIS A 139 -6.32 28.02 -30.27
CA HIS A 139 -6.94 28.86 -31.29
C HIS A 139 -5.82 29.19 -32.27
N ALA A 140 -6.08 28.98 -33.58
CA ALA A 140 -5.16 29.35 -34.64
C ALA A 140 -4.60 30.78 -34.36
N PRO A 141 -3.29 31.01 -34.56
CA PRO A 141 -2.64 32.20 -34.03
C PRO A 141 -3.23 33.48 -34.61
N GLY A 142 -4.01 34.19 -33.80
CA GLY A 142 -4.33 35.60 -34.01
C GLY A 142 -3.09 36.42 -33.67
N ILE A 143 -2.53 37.10 -34.67
CA ILE A 143 -1.38 37.99 -34.55
C ILE A 143 -1.73 39.15 -33.61
N ALA A 144 -1.10 39.25 -32.44
CA ALA A 144 -0.97 40.51 -31.71
C ALA A 144 0.19 40.51 -30.70
N LYS A 145 1.13 41.41 -30.99
CA LYS A 145 2.24 42.03 -30.25
C LYS A 145 2.53 41.65 -28.78
N SER A 146 3.82 41.44 -28.57
CA SER A 146 4.60 41.36 -27.33
C SER A 146 4.63 42.63 -26.48
N GLU A 147 4.69 42.46 -25.15
CA GLU A 147 5.46 43.17 -24.10
C GLU A 147 4.83 42.78 -22.73
N ALA A 148 5.46 42.70 -21.57
CA ALA A 148 6.83 42.65 -21.05
C ALA A 148 6.69 42.15 -19.59
N SER A 149 7.73 41.49 -19.05
CA SER A 149 7.77 40.86 -17.73
C SER A 149 7.86 41.83 -16.54
N ARG A 150 7.30 41.42 -15.38
CA ARG A 150 7.59 41.77 -13.95
C ARG A 150 6.40 41.25 -13.10
N ALA A 151 6.45 40.83 -11.84
CA ALA A 151 7.44 40.67 -10.78
C ALA A 151 6.82 39.77 -9.67
N ASP A 152 7.60 39.55 -8.60
CA ASP A 152 7.52 38.72 -7.39
C ASP A 152 6.24 38.57 -6.51
N ALA A 153 6.36 37.54 -5.63
CA ALA A 153 5.84 37.35 -4.24
C ALA A 153 4.55 36.51 -4.01
N PRO A 154 4.29 36.01 -2.77
CA PRO A 154 5.12 35.18 -1.89
C PRO A 154 4.41 33.86 -1.43
N ALA A 155 5.09 33.06 -0.62
CA ALA A 155 4.54 31.90 0.10
C ALA A 155 3.66 32.32 1.30
N ALA A 156 2.63 31.52 1.61
CA ALA A 156 1.85 31.63 2.84
C ALA A 156 1.44 30.26 3.41
N ASP A 157 1.32 30.29 4.73
CA ASP A 157 1.34 29.21 5.71
C ASP A 157 0.09 28.33 5.84
N MET A 158 0.30 27.30 6.67
CA MET A 158 -0.54 26.20 7.11
C MET A 158 -1.96 26.56 7.59
N ALA A 159 -2.84 25.55 7.50
CA ALA A 159 -3.95 25.38 8.43
C ALA A 159 -4.12 23.88 8.74
N GLU A 160 -3.90 23.51 10.00
CA GLU A 160 -4.26 22.24 10.60
C GLU A 160 -5.79 22.11 10.68
N ALA A 161 -6.30 20.95 10.30
CA ALA A 161 -7.67 20.55 10.60
C ALA A 161 -7.64 19.11 11.13
N GLU A 162 -7.94 18.99 12.42
CA GLU A 162 -8.25 17.73 13.07
C GLU A 162 -9.48 17.08 12.42
N SER A 163 -9.43 15.76 12.17
CA SER A 163 -10.64 14.97 12.25
C SER A 163 -10.35 13.57 12.82
N SER A 164 -10.89 13.38 14.02
CA SER A 164 -11.06 12.14 14.73
C SER A 164 -12.08 11.24 14.03
N GLY A 165 -11.82 9.93 13.95
CA GLY A 165 -12.90 9.03 13.52
C GLY A 165 -12.61 7.56 13.21
N TYR A 166 -11.62 6.88 13.83
CA TYR A 166 -11.65 5.41 13.89
C TYR A 166 -11.19 4.93 15.27
N ALA A 167 -12.12 5.04 16.22
CA ALA A 167 -12.02 4.35 17.50
C ALA A 167 -12.73 2.99 17.39
N SER A 168 -11.96 1.91 17.49
CA SER A 168 -12.17 0.76 18.37
C SER A 168 -11.70 -0.56 17.77
N ARG A 169 -10.56 -1.02 18.30
CA ARG A 169 -10.22 -2.39 18.77
C ARG A 169 -8.74 -2.64 18.54
N ALA A 170 -7.90 -1.82 19.16
CA ALA A 170 -6.49 -2.12 19.33
C ALA A 170 -6.33 -3.26 20.35
N GLN A 171 -6.65 -4.49 19.94
CA GLN A 171 -6.04 -5.65 20.55
C GLN A 171 -4.56 -5.56 20.22
N ARG A 172 -3.73 -5.41 21.26
CA ARG A 172 -2.28 -5.18 21.22
C ARG A 172 -1.62 -5.90 20.04
N GLN A 173 -1.43 -5.19 18.94
CA GLN A 173 -0.72 -5.69 17.76
C GLN A 173 0.75 -5.85 18.15
N GLN A 174 1.31 -7.02 17.84
CA GLN A 174 2.64 -7.43 18.31
C GLN A 174 3.68 -7.43 17.19
N LEU A 175 3.37 -6.79 16.06
CA LEU A 175 4.29 -6.56 14.96
C LEU A 175 4.14 -5.12 14.47
N GLY A 176 5.26 -4.46 14.19
CA GLY A 176 5.33 -3.14 13.56
C GLY A 176 6.39 -3.10 12.46
N THR A 177 6.65 -1.94 11.88
CA THR A 177 7.70 -1.73 10.87
C THR A 177 8.88 -0.95 11.46
N GLY A 178 10.10 -1.45 11.23
CA GLY A 178 11.37 -0.81 11.58
C GLY A 178 12.25 -0.55 10.35
N HIS A 179 13.29 0.27 10.53
CA HIS A 179 14.25 0.62 9.49
C HIS A 179 15.31 -0.45 9.26
N GLY A 180 15.38 -0.99 8.04
CA GLY A 180 16.49 -1.79 7.56
C GLY A 180 17.61 -0.96 6.95
N GLN A 181 18.42 -1.60 6.11
CA GLN A 181 19.55 -0.97 5.42
C GLN A 181 19.06 0.06 4.40
N ARG A 182 19.96 0.96 3.98
CA ARG A 182 19.70 1.82 2.82
C ARG A 182 19.72 0.98 1.55
N GLU A 183 18.77 1.24 0.66
CA GLU A 183 18.64 0.56 -0.63
C GLU A 183 18.45 1.59 -1.74
N TRP A 184 19.11 1.33 -2.88
CA TRP A 184 18.95 2.12 -4.09
C TRP A 184 17.52 1.95 -4.63
N SER A 185 16.83 3.08 -4.79
CA SER A 185 15.44 3.15 -5.25
C SER A 185 15.21 4.50 -5.96
N PRO A 186 15.55 4.61 -7.25
CA PRO A 186 15.45 5.86 -7.99
C PRO A 186 14.00 6.27 -8.24
N ALA A 187 13.69 7.55 -8.06
CA ALA A 187 12.48 8.17 -8.62
C ALA A 187 12.75 9.63 -8.99
N SER A 188 11.88 10.16 -9.83
CA SER A 188 11.87 11.55 -10.25
C SER A 188 10.74 12.32 -9.58
N ARG A 189 10.88 13.65 -9.52
CA ARG A 189 9.78 14.53 -9.13
C ARG A 189 8.91 14.80 -10.35
N THR A 190 7.61 14.90 -10.13
CA THR A 190 6.64 15.28 -11.17
C THR A 190 5.54 16.12 -10.55
N HIS A 191 4.90 16.94 -11.38
CA HIS A 191 3.72 17.70 -10.97
C HIS A 191 2.47 16.82 -11.06
N PHE A 192 1.56 17.05 -10.12
CA PHE A 192 0.27 16.39 -10.05
C PHE A 192 -0.72 17.36 -9.40
N VAL A 193 -1.83 17.63 -10.06
CA VAL A 193 -2.91 18.44 -9.52
C VAL A 193 -4.04 17.49 -9.16
N ARG A 194 -4.42 17.41 -7.88
CA ARG A 194 -5.50 16.53 -7.44
C ARG A 194 -6.84 17.04 -7.98
N ALA A 195 -7.65 16.13 -8.51
CA ALA A 195 -9.02 16.44 -8.93
C ALA A 195 -9.93 16.85 -7.75
N SER A 196 -9.63 16.35 -6.55
CA SER A 196 -10.39 16.60 -5.32
C SER A 196 -9.46 16.73 -4.11
N ARG A 197 -9.95 17.37 -3.05
CA ARG A 197 -9.31 17.39 -1.72
C ARG A 197 -9.53 16.09 -0.94
N HIS A 198 -10.58 15.34 -1.29
CA HIS A 198 -10.87 14.04 -0.69
C HIS A 198 -10.32 12.91 -1.57
N PRO A 199 -9.77 11.85 -0.97
CA PRO A 199 -9.29 10.71 -1.74
C PRO A 199 -10.46 9.99 -2.44
N SER A 200 -10.23 9.53 -3.66
CA SER A 200 -11.18 8.68 -4.38
C SER A 200 -11.17 7.24 -3.86
N GLN A 201 -10.07 6.83 -3.22
CA GLN A 201 -9.94 5.52 -2.57
C GLN A 201 -9.13 5.66 -1.27
N VAL A 202 -9.59 5.00 -0.21
CA VAL A 202 -8.80 4.72 0.99
C VAL A 202 -8.86 3.22 1.25
N SER A 203 -7.71 2.56 1.31
CA SER A 203 -7.65 1.13 1.60
C SER A 203 -6.53 0.83 2.59
N GLU A 204 -6.76 -0.19 3.43
CA GLU A 204 -5.86 -0.58 4.51
C GLU A 204 -5.60 -2.09 4.48
N ILE A 205 -4.36 -2.46 4.79
CA ILE A 205 -3.97 -3.82 5.13
C ILE A 205 -3.39 -3.79 6.54
N ARG A 206 -3.98 -4.58 7.43
CA ARG A 206 -3.44 -4.84 8.75
C ARG A 206 -2.43 -5.99 8.68
N TYR A 207 -1.43 -5.97 9.53
CA TYR A 207 -0.45 -7.05 9.59
C TYR A 207 -0.09 -7.41 11.03
N ASP A 208 0.17 -8.69 11.25
CA ASP A 208 0.66 -9.21 12.54
C ASP A 208 1.44 -10.49 12.27
N THR A 209 2.04 -11.09 13.31
CA THR A 209 2.68 -12.40 13.16
C THR A 209 1.64 -13.46 12.81
N ARG A 210 2.05 -14.48 12.03
CA ARG A 210 1.17 -15.63 11.70
C ARG A 210 0.56 -16.26 12.95
N ALA A 211 1.34 -16.40 14.03
CA ALA A 211 0.88 -16.96 15.30
C ALA A 211 -0.27 -16.15 15.91
N GLN A 212 -0.21 -14.82 15.86
CA GLN A 212 -1.27 -13.93 16.33
C GLN A 212 -2.51 -14.00 15.45
N LEU A 213 -2.36 -14.00 14.12
CA LEU A 213 -3.49 -14.13 13.21
C LEU A 213 -4.20 -15.48 13.38
N VAL A 214 -3.44 -16.55 13.61
CA VAL A 214 -3.97 -17.87 13.97
C VAL A 214 -4.69 -17.86 15.34
N ALA A 215 -4.12 -17.19 16.35
CA ALA A 215 -4.75 -17.06 17.66
C ALA A 215 -6.06 -16.26 17.62
N ARG A 216 -6.15 -15.28 16.71
CA ARG A 216 -7.37 -14.48 16.46
C ARG A 216 -8.39 -15.18 15.55
N GLY A 217 -8.05 -16.34 14.98
CA GLY A 217 -8.91 -17.07 14.04
C GLY A 217 -9.03 -16.42 12.66
N ILE A 218 -8.09 -15.52 12.30
CA ILE A 218 -8.01 -14.88 10.99
C ILE A 218 -7.42 -15.86 9.97
N ILE A 219 -6.33 -16.52 10.35
CA ILE A 219 -5.76 -17.62 9.57
C ILE A 219 -6.32 -18.92 10.13
N PRO A 220 -6.97 -19.76 9.30
CA PRO A 220 -7.41 -21.08 9.74
C PRO A 220 -6.20 -21.86 10.26
N ARG A 221 -6.33 -22.40 11.47
CA ARG A 221 -5.47 -23.51 11.88
C ARG A 221 -5.83 -24.63 10.93
N TRP A 222 -4.95 -24.95 9.98
CA TRP A 222 -4.98 -26.26 9.38
C TRP A 222 -4.70 -27.24 10.52
N ARG A 223 -5.76 -27.66 11.21
CA ARG A 223 -5.75 -28.93 11.89
C ARG A 223 -5.49 -29.89 10.74
N HIS A 224 -4.31 -30.49 10.69
CA HIS A 224 -4.20 -31.76 10.01
C HIS A 224 -5.28 -32.64 10.66
N HIS A 225 -6.44 -32.74 10.01
CA HIS A 225 -7.22 -33.94 10.13
C HIS A 225 -6.22 -35.04 9.77
N ARG A 226 -5.89 -35.87 10.76
CA ARG A 226 -5.46 -37.22 10.50
C ARG A 226 -6.60 -37.86 9.72
N ASP A 227 -6.48 -37.77 8.40
CA ASP A 227 -7.24 -38.44 7.35
C ASP A 227 -6.32 -38.21 6.12
N ASP A 228 -5.36 -39.06 5.77
CA ASP A 228 -5.47 -40.50 5.51
C ASP A 228 -6.80 -40.91 4.85
N ILE A 229 -7.40 -40.00 4.07
CA ILE A 229 -8.20 -40.40 2.92
C ILE A 229 -7.28 -40.26 1.72
N ALA A 230 -6.79 -41.41 1.26
CA ALA A 230 -5.99 -41.56 0.06
C ALA A 230 -6.50 -40.65 -1.06
N ALA A 231 -5.69 -39.64 -1.41
CA ALA A 231 -5.93 -38.88 -2.63
C ALA A 231 -5.98 -39.89 -3.80
N PRO A 232 -6.97 -39.80 -4.71
CA PRO A 232 -7.00 -40.66 -5.88
C PRO A 232 -5.69 -40.48 -6.65
N ARG A 233 -4.86 -41.52 -6.69
CA ARG A 233 -3.65 -41.54 -7.50
C ARG A 233 -4.06 -41.89 -8.92
N ALA A 234 -3.76 -41.01 -9.87
CA ALA A 234 -4.03 -41.24 -11.30
C ALA A 234 -3.22 -42.40 -11.89
N PHE A 235 -2.11 -42.78 -11.23
CA PHE A 235 -1.23 -43.88 -11.65
C PHE A 235 -0.83 -44.73 -10.42
N PRO A 236 -1.74 -45.54 -9.86
CA PRO A 236 -1.36 -46.56 -8.91
C PRO A 236 -0.66 -47.66 -9.74
N GLY A 237 0.65 -47.81 -9.60
CA GLY A 237 1.43 -48.72 -10.45
C GLY A 237 0.88 -50.16 -10.49
N GLY A 238 0.91 -50.77 -11.68
CA GLY A 238 0.53 -52.17 -11.94
C GLY A 238 -0.32 -52.30 -13.22
N PHE A 239 0.01 -53.27 -14.08
CA PHE A 239 -0.71 -53.54 -15.33
C PHE A 239 -2.22 -53.81 -15.10
N VAL A 240 -3.04 -53.44 -16.09
CA VAL A 240 -4.51 -53.62 -16.11
C VAL A 240 -4.85 -55.11 -15.89
N ALA A 241 -5.76 -55.41 -14.96
CA ALA A 241 -6.32 -56.75 -14.81
C ALA A 241 -7.37 -57.02 -15.90
N ASP A 242 -7.34 -58.21 -16.50
CA ASP A 242 -8.30 -58.60 -17.53
C ASP A 242 -9.73 -58.70 -16.95
N PRO A 243 -10.76 -58.25 -17.70
CA PRO A 243 -12.14 -58.30 -17.25
C PRO A 243 -12.64 -59.75 -17.13
N PRO A 244 -13.54 -60.04 -16.18
CA PRO A 244 -14.13 -61.36 -16.04
C PRO A 244 -14.94 -61.71 -17.30
N ARG A 245 -14.87 -62.98 -17.70
CA ARG A 245 -15.73 -63.54 -18.76
C ARG A 245 -17.16 -63.72 -18.27
#